data_AF-A0A9X0A1F8-F1
#
_entry.id   AF-A0A9X0A1F8-F1
#
_cell.length_a   1.000
_cell.length_b   1.000
_cell.length_c   1.000
_cell.angle_alpha   90.00
_cell.angle_beta   90.00
_cell.angle_gamma   90.00
#
_symmetry.space_group_name_H-M   'P 1'
#
loop_
_entity.id
_entity.type
_entity.pdbx_description
1 polymer ?
#
loop_
_entity_poly.entity_id
_entity_poly.type
_entity_poly.pdbx_seq_one_letter_code
_entity_poly.pdbx_strand_id
1 'polypeptide(L)'
;MCVTRFVTRQISSIKRNSFASSLATKPICDLEHNCPRTCSEECGPCMVRVLKLIPECNHEQKIPCSVDPAKFKCMESVSKQASPCDHVNQVSCYVASSDIVCKEHCGALECGHPCSGNCNRCQEGRLHLPCESKCSRTLFCGHTCKDDCVRTCPPCSAPCSNYCDHKVCKRNCGHPCQPCANECTWQCPHQKCTKSCGEICNRPRCDEPCPEQLPCGHSCVGVCGEVCPKKCRVCHEVEFNESDPGAMFVELVDCGHVFEVETLDRWMDEADLEGENEEIKYKRCPTCSAPILYGRRYGNIIKKILADFEAVKRRIVLCDVADSDKIQKILVEVKEIKASFKVEVEEIVQSTRGPVTSEEVIKRQNQVTILKFLAKVVMKYKITPGSNKELYHKIHSLKSRVMKRRRVCFSEQELKEFSEEMSRAKLLGLMTALESEATSLGPEDSRNMNTMRSALESGKTIDQQKKLEFMAHFDKMYQSQGPGKEEAAKRF
;
A
#
# COMPACT_ATOMS: atom_id res chain seq x y z
N MET A 1 0.98 -25.75 51.15
CA MET A 1 1.86 -25.77 52.33
C MET A 1 2.48 -24.38 52.46
N CYS A 2 1.79 -23.48 53.15
CA CYS A 2 1.96 -23.15 54.57
C CYS A 2 3.11 -22.18 54.80
N VAL A 3 3.05 -21.11 55.59
CA VAL A 3 2.02 -20.27 56.22
C VAL A 3 2.80 -19.00 56.63
N THR A 4 2.07 -17.90 56.66
CA THR A 4 2.37 -16.56 57.20
C THR A 4 3.04 -16.44 58.58
N ARG A 5 3.86 -15.38 58.68
CA ARG A 5 3.98 -14.35 59.75
C ARG A 5 4.55 -14.69 61.15
N PHE A 6 5.00 -13.58 61.77
CA PHE A 6 5.21 -13.31 63.21
C PHE A 6 6.59 -13.75 63.75
N VAL A 7 7.37 -13.02 64.57
CA VAL A 7 7.12 -11.99 65.59
C VAL A 7 8.38 -11.09 65.76
N THR A 8 8.12 -9.94 66.38
CA THR A 8 8.88 -8.77 66.84
C THR A 8 10.11 -8.90 67.77
N ARG A 9 10.83 -7.74 67.85
CA ARG A 9 11.32 -7.00 69.05
C ARG A 9 12.78 -7.17 69.56
N GLN A 10 13.45 -6.02 69.50
CA GLN A 10 14.23 -5.30 70.54
C GLN A 10 15.60 -5.79 71.08
N ILE A 11 16.60 -4.94 70.81
CA ILE A 11 17.57 -4.27 71.72
C ILE A 11 18.45 -5.16 72.63
N SER A 12 19.76 -5.13 72.38
CA SER A 12 20.81 -4.55 73.26
C SER A 12 22.21 -4.92 72.72
N SER A 13 22.98 -3.92 72.27
CA SER A 13 24.18 -3.40 72.95
C SER A 13 25.34 -4.40 73.09
N ILE A 14 26.41 -4.19 72.32
CA ILE A 14 27.82 -4.21 72.80
C ILE A 14 28.61 -3.20 71.97
N LYS A 15 29.17 -2.21 72.68
CA LYS A 15 30.07 -1.16 72.18
C LYS A 15 31.41 -1.77 71.72
N ARG A 16 31.96 -1.31 70.59
CA ARG A 16 33.41 -1.17 70.41
C ARG A 16 33.77 0.10 69.62
N ASN A 17 34.45 0.98 70.35
CA ASN A 17 35.44 1.97 69.95
C ASN A 17 35.11 3.00 68.87
N SER A 18 34.73 4.17 69.38
CA SER A 18 35.13 5.46 68.86
C SER A 18 36.65 5.56 68.70
N PHE A 19 37.12 5.64 67.46
CA PHE A 19 38.23 6.52 67.11
C PHE A 19 37.71 7.49 66.06
N ALA A 20 37.26 8.64 66.55
CA ALA A 20 37.14 9.82 65.73
C ALA A 20 38.55 10.26 65.33
N SER A 21 38.95 9.97 64.09
CA SER A 21 39.97 10.78 63.43
C SER A 21 39.24 11.66 62.43
N SER A 22 39.22 12.95 62.74
CA SER A 22 38.76 14.04 61.90
C SER A 22 39.33 13.92 60.48
N LEU A 23 38.56 13.39 59.54
CA LEU A 23 38.85 13.53 58.12
C LEU A 23 38.35 14.91 57.71
N ALA A 24 39.22 15.91 57.84
CA ALA A 24 39.06 17.17 57.14
C ALA A 24 39.23 16.88 55.64
N THR A 25 38.16 16.46 54.99
CA THR A 25 38.08 16.42 53.54
C THR A 25 38.19 17.86 53.05
N LYS A 26 39.32 18.23 52.44
CA LYS A 26 39.49 19.55 51.84
C LYS A 26 38.39 19.75 50.77
N PRO A 27 37.78 20.94 50.69
CA PRO A 27 36.86 21.27 49.61
C PRO A 27 37.63 21.22 48.28
N ILE A 28 37.05 20.57 47.27
CA ILE A 28 37.67 20.38 45.95
C ILE A 28 37.06 21.28 44.87
N CYS A 29 36.18 22.19 45.26
CA CYS A 29 35.58 23.20 44.40
C CYS A 29 35.10 24.40 45.24
N ASP A 30 34.77 25.50 44.56
CA ASP A 30 34.35 26.76 45.18
C ASP A 30 32.99 26.68 45.92
N LEU A 31 32.18 25.66 45.63
CA LEU A 31 30.93 25.36 46.36
C LEU A 31 31.15 24.47 47.61
N GLU A 32 32.40 24.35 48.06
CA GLU A 32 32.81 23.64 49.27
C GLU A 32 32.42 22.15 49.33
N HIS A 33 32.26 21.49 48.17
CA HIS A 33 32.00 20.05 48.15
C HIS A 33 33.25 19.24 48.53
N ASN A 34 33.04 18.29 49.43
CA ASN A 34 34.08 17.40 49.92
C ASN A 34 34.38 16.27 48.93
N CYS A 35 35.67 15.96 48.79
CA CYS A 35 36.12 14.80 48.03
C CYS A 35 35.66 13.50 48.71
N PRO A 36 34.94 12.59 48.02
CA PRO A 36 34.49 11.33 48.60
C PRO A 36 35.60 10.26 48.67
N ARG A 37 36.80 10.54 48.13
CA ARG A 37 37.93 9.62 48.12
C ARG A 37 38.72 9.68 49.42
N THR A 38 39.44 8.60 49.73
CA THR A 38 40.38 8.57 50.85
C THR A 38 41.58 9.48 50.58
N CYS A 39 42.20 10.03 51.63
CA CYS A 39 43.26 11.06 51.53
C CYS A 39 44.52 10.63 50.77
N SER A 40 44.64 9.36 50.36
CA SER A 40 45.75 8.80 49.59
C SER A 40 45.56 8.85 48.07
N GLU A 41 44.37 9.22 47.58
CA GLU A 41 44.07 9.31 46.15
C GLU A 41 43.99 10.78 45.70
N GLU A 42 44.51 11.09 44.51
CA GLU A 42 44.28 12.41 43.89
C GLU A 42 42.78 12.62 43.65
N CYS A 43 42.26 13.72 44.19
CA CYS A 43 40.87 14.11 43.99
C CYS A 43 40.68 14.61 42.55
N GLY A 44 39.75 13.97 41.83
CA GLY A 44 39.32 14.41 40.50
C GLY A 44 38.41 15.65 40.56
N PRO A 45 37.94 16.14 39.40
CA PRO A 45 37.02 17.27 39.34
C PRO A 45 35.74 17.00 40.13
N CYS A 46 35.16 18.03 40.76
CA CYS A 46 33.97 17.87 41.58
C CYS A 46 32.76 17.38 40.75
N MET A 47 32.24 16.20 41.11
CA MET A 47 31.12 15.55 40.42
C MET A 47 29.77 15.71 41.15
N VAL A 48 29.72 16.46 42.26
CA VAL A 48 28.46 16.75 42.95
C VAL A 48 27.54 17.50 42.00
N ARG A 49 26.31 16.99 41.84
CA ARG A 49 25.32 17.57 40.93
C ARG A 49 24.64 18.76 41.59
N VAL A 50 24.89 19.94 41.06
CA VAL A 50 24.28 21.20 41.50
C VAL A 50 23.34 21.73 40.44
N LEU A 51 22.28 22.42 40.84
CA LEU A 51 21.34 23.05 39.93
C LEU A 51 22.04 24.26 39.29
N LYS A 52 22.16 24.27 37.95
CA LYS A 52 22.70 25.40 37.19
C LYS A 52 21.76 25.74 36.03
N LEU A 53 21.68 27.02 35.67
CA LEU A 53 20.98 27.50 34.48
C LEU A 53 21.88 27.33 33.25
N ILE A 54 21.37 26.71 32.18
CA ILE A 54 22.10 26.54 30.92
C ILE A 54 21.91 27.78 30.04
N PRO A 55 22.96 28.58 29.73
CA PRO A 55 22.80 29.88 29.09
C PRO A 55 22.13 29.89 27.71
N GLU A 56 22.33 28.84 26.90
CA GLU A 56 21.80 28.79 25.54
C GLU A 56 20.27 28.56 25.47
N CYS A 57 19.68 27.99 26.52
CA CYS A 57 18.27 27.61 26.53
C CYS A 57 17.51 28.00 27.80
N ASN A 58 18.19 28.60 28.77
CA ASN A 58 17.66 29.00 30.08
C ASN A 58 16.92 27.88 30.84
N HIS A 59 17.26 26.62 30.61
CA HIS A 59 16.76 25.51 31.41
C HIS A 59 17.62 25.30 32.66
N GLU A 60 16.99 25.03 33.79
CA GLU A 60 17.68 24.68 35.04
C GLU A 60 17.88 23.16 35.14
N GLN A 61 19.13 22.71 35.25
CA GLN A 61 19.44 21.28 35.32
C GLN A 61 20.51 20.96 36.36
N LYS A 62 20.41 19.76 36.94
CA LYS A 62 21.39 19.23 37.90
C LYS A 62 22.61 18.69 37.15
N ILE A 63 23.68 19.49 37.06
CA ILE A 63 24.92 19.15 36.35
C ILE A 63 26.10 19.07 37.33
N PRO A 64 27.18 18.33 37.01
CA PRO A 64 28.36 18.27 37.87
C PRO A 64 28.94 19.66 38.16
N CYS A 65 29.32 19.92 39.41
CA CYS A 65 29.84 21.22 39.86
C CYS A 65 31.01 21.72 39.00
N SER A 66 31.91 20.82 38.62
CA SER A 66 33.08 21.12 37.76
C SER A 66 32.76 21.38 36.29
N VAL A 67 31.55 21.05 35.83
CA VAL A 67 31.15 21.24 34.42
C VAL A 67 30.64 22.67 34.22
N ASP A 68 31.18 23.32 33.20
CA ASP A 68 30.74 24.62 32.70
C ASP A 68 29.34 24.49 32.06
N PRO A 69 28.32 25.24 32.55
CA PRO A 69 26.98 25.26 31.96
C PRO A 69 26.96 25.55 30.46
N ALA A 70 27.87 26.37 29.94
CA ALA A 70 27.90 26.73 28.51
C ALA A 70 28.30 25.56 27.60
N LYS A 71 29.00 24.55 28.12
CA LYS A 71 29.42 23.36 27.37
C LYS A 71 28.51 22.15 27.64
N PHE A 72 27.53 22.30 28.52
CA PHE A 72 26.66 21.21 28.93
C PHE A 72 25.51 21.02 27.92
N LYS A 73 25.36 19.79 27.44
CA LYS A 73 24.24 19.40 26.58
C LYS A 73 22.97 19.27 27.42
N CYS A 74 22.09 20.27 27.33
CA CYS A 74 20.83 20.31 28.06
C CYS A 74 19.92 19.10 27.70
N MET A 75 19.59 18.29 28.70
CA MET A 75 18.79 17.06 28.55
C MET A 75 17.28 17.27 28.69
N GLU A 76 16.84 18.53 28.86
CA GLU A 76 15.43 18.86 29.10
C GLU A 76 14.58 18.45 27.91
N SER A 77 13.42 17.82 28.16
CA SER A 77 12.52 17.41 27.07
C SER A 77 11.75 18.62 26.57
N VAL A 78 11.92 18.95 25.30
CA VAL A 78 11.27 20.09 24.65
C VAL A 78 10.59 19.65 23.35
N SER A 79 9.51 20.35 22.99
CA SER A 79 8.87 20.23 21.69
C SER A 79 9.70 20.97 20.62
N LYS A 80 10.25 20.25 19.65
CA LYS A 80 10.94 20.85 18.50
C LYS A 80 10.39 20.30 17.18
N GLN A 81 10.37 21.15 16.16
CA GLN A 81 10.08 20.74 14.79
C GLN A 81 11.32 20.07 14.17
N ALA A 82 11.12 18.89 13.59
CA ALA A 82 12.15 18.13 12.89
C ALA A 82 12.28 18.65 11.45
N SER A 83 13.48 19.09 11.05
CA SER A 83 13.76 19.47 9.67
C SER A 83 14.16 18.22 8.86
N PRO A 84 13.61 17.99 7.66
CA PRO A 84 12.84 18.92 6.81
C PRO A 84 11.31 18.68 6.81
N CYS A 85 10.78 17.87 7.72
CA CYS A 85 9.36 17.47 7.73
C CYS A 85 8.43 18.37 8.56
N ASP A 86 8.99 19.28 9.36
CA ASP A 86 8.32 20.22 10.26
C ASP A 86 7.39 19.60 11.33
N HIS A 87 7.38 18.28 11.47
CA HIS A 87 6.65 17.58 12.53
C HIS A 87 7.24 17.85 13.91
N VAL A 88 6.37 18.05 14.89
CA VAL A 88 6.76 18.30 16.28
C VAL A 88 7.11 16.99 16.98
N ASN A 89 8.30 16.92 17.57
CA ASN A 89 8.77 15.77 18.33
C ASN A 89 9.22 16.21 19.73
N GLN A 90 9.06 15.33 20.71
CA GLN A 90 9.63 15.47 22.04
C GLN A 90 11.08 14.97 22.03
N VAL A 91 12.05 15.88 22.20
CA VAL A 91 13.48 15.57 22.17
C VAL A 91 14.23 16.36 23.24
N SER A 92 15.45 15.92 23.58
CA SER A 92 16.32 16.69 24.47
C SER A 92 16.73 18.03 23.83
N CYS A 93 16.78 19.08 24.64
CA CYS A 93 17.05 20.44 24.19
C CYS A 93 18.35 20.61 23.39
N TYR A 94 19.40 19.84 23.68
CA TYR A 94 20.65 19.90 22.91
C TYR A 94 20.54 19.37 21.47
N VAL A 95 19.49 18.61 21.14
CA VAL A 95 19.34 17.99 19.82
C VAL A 95 18.97 19.07 18.79
N ALA A 96 19.77 19.17 17.73
CA ALA A 96 19.52 20.08 16.60
C ALA A 96 18.33 19.58 15.77
N SER A 97 17.56 20.50 15.16
CA SER A 97 16.35 20.15 14.40
C SER A 97 16.60 19.20 13.22
N SER A 98 17.80 19.23 12.62
CA SER A 98 18.23 18.32 11.53
C SER A 98 18.55 16.91 12.01
N ASP A 99 18.86 16.72 13.29
CA ASP A 99 19.23 15.43 13.88
C ASP A 99 18.03 14.72 14.52
N ILE A 100 16.84 15.35 14.49
CA ILE A 100 15.62 14.78 15.05
C ILE A 100 15.12 13.65 14.17
N VAL A 101 15.13 12.43 14.70
CA VAL A 101 14.51 11.28 14.05
C VAL A 101 12.99 11.34 14.24
N CYS A 102 12.29 11.85 13.23
CA CYS A 102 10.83 11.98 13.29
C CYS A 102 10.12 10.62 13.26
N LYS A 103 9.28 10.36 14.27
CA LYS A 103 8.49 9.11 14.41
C LYS A 103 7.01 9.28 14.15
N GLU A 104 6.58 10.45 13.66
CA GLU A 104 5.19 10.73 13.30
C GLU A 104 4.70 9.75 12.23
N HIS A 105 3.48 9.23 12.38
CA HIS A 105 2.93 8.26 11.44
C HIS A 105 2.59 8.93 10.12
N CYS A 106 2.80 8.21 9.02
CA CYS A 106 2.33 8.68 7.72
C CYS A 106 0.80 8.51 7.61
N GLY A 107 0.18 9.28 6.71
CA GLY A 107 -1.25 9.19 6.43
C GLY A 107 -1.67 7.93 5.67
N ALA A 108 -2.84 8.00 5.05
CA ALA A 108 -3.33 6.95 4.17
C ALA A 108 -2.55 6.91 2.84
N LEU A 109 -2.30 5.70 2.34
CA LEU A 109 -1.78 5.42 1.00
C LEU A 109 -2.87 5.69 -0.04
N GLU A 110 -2.52 5.74 -1.33
CA GLU A 110 -3.47 5.90 -2.44
C GLU A 110 -4.52 4.78 -2.49
N CYS A 111 -4.18 3.60 -1.94
CA CYS A 111 -5.13 2.50 -1.81
C CYS A 111 -6.17 2.68 -0.69
N GLY A 112 -6.08 3.76 0.10
CA GLY A 112 -6.95 4.08 1.24
C GLY A 112 -6.53 3.45 2.56
N HIS A 113 -5.55 2.54 2.57
CA HIS A 113 -5.05 1.93 3.80
C HIS A 113 -4.03 2.84 4.51
N PRO A 114 -3.99 2.84 5.86
CA PRO A 114 -2.98 3.57 6.60
C PRO A 114 -1.58 3.03 6.29
N CYS A 115 -0.61 3.92 6.11
CA CYS A 115 0.78 3.50 5.96
C CYS A 115 1.31 2.91 7.28
N SER A 116 1.95 1.73 7.23
CA SER A 116 2.59 1.10 8.40
C SER A 116 3.92 1.75 8.80
N GLY A 117 4.36 2.75 8.03
CA GLY A 117 5.60 3.49 8.25
C GLY A 117 5.39 4.76 9.07
N ASN A 118 6.50 5.42 9.32
CA ASN A 118 6.56 6.75 9.92
C ASN A 118 7.42 7.66 9.07
N CYS A 119 7.40 8.96 9.36
CA CYS A 119 8.10 10.00 8.62
C CYS A 119 9.55 9.62 8.29
N ASN A 120 10.36 9.21 9.28
CA ASN A 120 11.73 8.77 9.05
C ASN A 120 11.84 7.55 8.12
N ARG A 121 11.03 6.50 8.36
CA ARG A 121 11.04 5.29 7.52
C ARG A 121 10.45 5.54 6.14
N CYS A 122 9.65 6.58 5.93
CA CYS A 122 9.06 6.93 4.65
C CYS A 122 9.83 8.07 3.93
N GLN A 123 11.05 8.41 4.39
CA GLN A 123 11.86 9.50 3.84
C GLN A 123 11.09 10.83 3.77
N GLU A 124 10.52 11.22 4.91
CA GLU A 124 9.60 12.34 5.07
C GLU A 124 8.30 12.25 4.25
N GLY A 125 7.86 11.04 3.93
CA GLY A 125 6.64 10.79 3.15
C GLY A 125 6.88 10.75 1.63
N ARG A 126 8.14 10.82 1.18
CA ARG A 126 8.49 10.73 -0.25
C ARG A 126 8.48 9.32 -0.81
N LEU A 127 8.74 8.33 0.05
CA LEU A 127 8.77 6.92 -0.34
C LEU A 127 8.20 6.07 0.77
N HIS A 128 6.92 5.72 0.64
CA HIS A 128 6.20 4.93 1.63
C HIS A 128 6.62 3.46 1.61
N LEU A 129 6.23 2.74 2.67
CA LEU A 129 6.36 1.29 2.72
C LEU A 129 5.24 0.64 1.89
N PRO A 130 5.48 -0.55 1.29
CA PRO A 130 4.43 -1.29 0.61
C PRO A 130 3.25 -1.56 1.54
N CYS A 131 2.03 -1.49 1.00
CA CYS A 131 0.82 -1.75 1.76
C CYS A 131 0.73 -3.22 2.18
N GLU A 132 0.85 -3.52 3.47
CA GLU A 132 0.76 -4.91 3.97
C GLU A 132 -0.69 -5.31 4.35
N SER A 133 -1.67 -4.42 4.14
CA SER A 133 -3.09 -4.67 4.38
C SER A 133 -3.72 -5.61 3.34
N LYS A 134 -4.73 -6.36 3.77
CA LYS A 134 -5.57 -7.15 2.87
C LYS A 134 -6.50 -6.25 2.07
N CYS A 135 -6.66 -6.57 0.80
CA CYS A 135 -7.63 -5.91 -0.06
C CYS A 135 -9.05 -6.24 0.40
N SER A 136 -9.96 -5.27 0.31
CA SER A 136 -11.40 -5.44 0.58
C SER A 136 -12.26 -4.97 -0.60
N ARG A 137 -11.64 -4.74 -1.77
CA ARG A 137 -12.34 -4.28 -2.98
C ARG A 137 -13.27 -5.37 -3.51
N THR A 138 -14.43 -4.95 -3.99
CA THR A 138 -15.37 -5.82 -4.70
C THR A 138 -14.90 -5.99 -6.15
N LEU A 139 -14.63 -7.23 -6.56
CA LEU A 139 -14.29 -7.56 -7.94
C LEU A 139 -15.54 -7.41 -8.83
N PHE A 140 -15.36 -7.31 -10.15
CA PHE A 140 -16.47 -7.25 -11.11
C PHE A 140 -17.49 -8.39 -10.91
N CYS A 141 -17.03 -9.59 -10.55
CA CYS A 141 -17.89 -10.75 -10.24
C CYS A 141 -18.69 -10.64 -8.93
N GLY A 142 -18.59 -9.53 -8.19
CA GLY A 142 -19.29 -9.28 -6.93
C GLY A 142 -18.61 -9.86 -5.68
N HIS A 143 -17.61 -10.72 -5.83
CA HIS A 143 -16.84 -11.25 -4.70
C HIS A 143 -15.85 -10.22 -4.15
N THR A 144 -15.68 -10.20 -2.82
CA THR A 144 -14.65 -9.41 -2.14
C THR A 144 -13.27 -10.05 -2.31
N CYS A 145 -12.30 -9.27 -2.79
CA CYS A 145 -10.90 -9.67 -2.84
C CYS A 145 -10.37 -9.95 -1.41
N LYS A 146 -9.47 -10.93 -1.27
CA LYS A 146 -8.83 -11.27 0.02
C LYS A 146 -7.29 -11.30 -0.06
N ASP A 147 -6.75 -10.94 -1.22
CA ASP A 147 -5.32 -10.89 -1.49
C ASP A 147 -4.66 -9.64 -0.89
N ASP A 148 -3.34 -9.55 -0.99
CA ASP A 148 -2.57 -8.39 -0.54
C ASP A 148 -2.85 -7.16 -1.40
N CYS A 149 -3.08 -6.00 -0.77
CA CYS A 149 -3.51 -4.79 -1.47
C CYS A 149 -2.46 -4.22 -2.45
N VAL A 150 -1.18 -4.56 -2.31
CA VAL A 150 -0.11 -4.10 -3.22
C VAL A 150 -0.36 -4.52 -4.66
N ARG A 151 -1.07 -5.65 -4.85
CA ARG A 151 -1.34 -6.23 -6.16
C ARG A 151 -2.58 -5.57 -6.77
N THR A 152 -2.55 -5.37 -8.09
CA THR A 152 -3.80 -5.31 -8.86
C THR A 152 -4.57 -6.59 -8.53
N CYS A 153 -5.87 -6.46 -8.26
CA CYS A 153 -6.62 -7.60 -7.75
C CYS A 153 -6.57 -8.78 -8.75
N PRO A 154 -6.11 -9.97 -8.34
CA PRO A 154 -6.00 -11.12 -9.22
C PRO A 154 -7.40 -11.63 -9.63
N PRO A 155 -7.47 -12.55 -10.61
CA PRO A 155 -8.71 -13.25 -10.93
C PRO A 155 -9.35 -13.84 -9.67
N CYS A 156 -10.66 -13.76 -9.58
CA CYS A 156 -11.38 -14.23 -8.39
C CYS A 156 -11.12 -15.72 -8.12
N SER A 157 -10.57 -16.03 -6.94
CA SER A 157 -10.30 -17.40 -6.50
C SER A 157 -11.49 -18.06 -5.80
N ALA A 158 -12.58 -17.33 -5.53
CA ALA A 158 -13.80 -17.88 -4.92
C ALA A 158 -14.45 -18.94 -5.82
N PRO A 159 -15.19 -19.92 -5.25
CA PRO A 159 -15.97 -20.86 -6.04
C PRO A 159 -16.98 -20.12 -6.93
N CYS A 160 -17.15 -20.57 -8.16
CA CYS A 160 -18.11 -19.96 -9.08
C CYS A 160 -19.55 -20.34 -8.69
N SER A 161 -20.39 -19.33 -8.49
CA SER A 161 -21.82 -19.54 -8.20
C SER A 161 -22.69 -19.77 -9.44
N ASN A 162 -22.12 -19.82 -10.65
CA ASN A 162 -22.89 -20.00 -11.87
C ASN A 162 -23.47 -21.42 -11.94
N TYR A 163 -24.75 -21.52 -12.24
CA TYR A 163 -25.44 -22.80 -12.39
C TYR A 163 -26.52 -22.74 -13.47
N CYS A 164 -26.99 -23.92 -13.85
CA CYS A 164 -28.17 -24.13 -14.68
C CYS A 164 -28.85 -25.42 -14.23
N ASP A 165 -30.00 -25.75 -14.82
CA ASP A 165 -30.76 -26.97 -14.52
C ASP A 165 -29.95 -28.28 -14.68
N HIS A 166 -28.85 -28.23 -15.43
CA HIS A 166 -28.04 -29.40 -15.73
C HIS A 166 -26.81 -29.54 -14.84
N LYS A 167 -26.21 -28.43 -14.39
CA LYS A 167 -24.92 -28.45 -13.68
C LYS A 167 -24.65 -27.14 -12.94
N VAL A 168 -23.92 -27.28 -11.84
CA VAL A 168 -23.29 -26.17 -11.11
C VAL A 168 -21.82 -26.08 -11.52
N CYS A 169 -21.31 -24.87 -11.76
CA CYS A 169 -19.90 -24.66 -12.10
C CYS A 169 -19.01 -25.00 -10.90
N LYS A 170 -17.99 -25.87 -11.11
CA LYS A 170 -17.04 -26.26 -10.06
C LYS A 170 -15.69 -25.55 -10.15
N ARG A 171 -15.52 -24.61 -11.08
CA ARG A 171 -14.28 -23.84 -11.27
C ARG A 171 -14.27 -22.61 -10.37
N ASN A 172 -13.10 -22.01 -10.19
CA ASN A 172 -12.98 -20.69 -9.56
C ASN A 172 -13.64 -19.62 -10.45
N CYS A 173 -14.27 -18.64 -9.83
CA CYS A 173 -15.05 -17.62 -10.50
C CYS A 173 -14.25 -16.83 -11.55
N GLY A 174 -12.96 -16.59 -11.30
CA GLY A 174 -12.06 -15.88 -12.21
C GLY A 174 -11.71 -16.66 -13.49
N HIS A 175 -11.92 -17.98 -13.52
CA HIS A 175 -11.71 -18.78 -14.71
C HIS A 175 -12.96 -18.80 -15.60
N PRO A 176 -12.79 -18.85 -16.93
CA PRO A 176 -13.93 -18.88 -17.81
C PRO A 176 -14.75 -20.17 -17.64
N CYS A 177 -16.07 -20.01 -17.51
CA CYS A 177 -17.05 -21.08 -17.45
C CYS A 177 -17.28 -21.64 -18.85
N GLN A 178 -17.43 -22.95 -18.95
CA GLN A 178 -17.85 -23.59 -20.20
C GLN A 178 -19.38 -23.52 -20.32
N PRO A 179 -19.92 -23.00 -21.44
CA PRO A 179 -21.35 -23.01 -21.71
C PRO A 179 -21.93 -24.43 -21.60
N CYS A 180 -23.21 -24.51 -21.24
CA CYS A 180 -23.92 -25.78 -21.15
C CYS A 180 -24.42 -26.23 -22.53
N ALA A 181 -23.95 -27.38 -23.02
CA ALA A 181 -24.34 -27.92 -24.33
C ALA A 181 -25.60 -28.79 -24.30
N ASN A 182 -26.15 -29.09 -23.12
CA ASN A 182 -27.37 -29.87 -22.97
C ASN A 182 -28.59 -29.11 -23.53
N GLU A 183 -29.62 -29.84 -23.94
CA GLU A 183 -30.88 -29.27 -24.42
C GLU A 183 -31.54 -28.38 -23.35
N CYS A 184 -32.07 -27.23 -23.74
CA CYS A 184 -32.71 -26.32 -22.79
C CYS A 184 -34.04 -26.91 -22.25
N THR A 185 -34.16 -26.97 -20.93
CA THR A 185 -35.35 -27.42 -20.16
C THR A 185 -36.50 -26.41 -20.15
N TRP A 186 -36.32 -25.22 -20.75
CA TRP A 186 -37.33 -24.17 -20.74
C TRP A 186 -38.44 -24.42 -21.76
N GLN A 187 -39.46 -25.13 -21.30
CA GLN A 187 -40.66 -25.48 -22.07
C GLN A 187 -41.91 -25.28 -21.22
N CYS A 188 -43.01 -24.92 -21.87
CA CYS A 188 -44.36 -24.89 -21.34
C CYS A 188 -45.34 -25.39 -22.41
N PRO A 189 -46.62 -25.64 -22.09
CA PRO A 189 -47.62 -26.07 -23.09
C PRO A 189 -47.71 -25.14 -24.31
N HIS A 190 -47.40 -23.85 -24.13
CA HIS A 190 -47.47 -22.86 -25.19
C HIS A 190 -46.20 -22.82 -26.06
N GLN A 191 -45.01 -23.03 -25.49
CA GLN A 191 -43.75 -22.80 -26.18
C GLN A 191 -42.60 -23.68 -25.66
N LYS A 192 -41.67 -24.05 -26.56
CA LYS A 192 -40.49 -24.87 -26.25
C LYS A 192 -39.22 -24.26 -26.84
N CYS A 193 -38.17 -24.16 -26.02
CA CYS A 193 -36.83 -23.77 -26.48
C CYS A 193 -36.17 -24.93 -27.25
N THR A 194 -35.48 -24.63 -28.35
CA THR A 194 -34.74 -25.62 -29.17
C THR A 194 -33.22 -25.43 -29.10
N LYS A 195 -32.76 -24.38 -28.42
CA LYS A 195 -31.35 -24.04 -28.27
C LYS A 195 -30.69 -24.83 -27.15
N SER A 196 -29.36 -24.87 -27.16
CA SER A 196 -28.61 -25.41 -26.03
C SER A 196 -28.78 -24.51 -24.79
N CYS A 197 -28.66 -25.09 -23.61
CA CYS A 197 -28.91 -24.41 -22.35
C CYS A 197 -28.01 -23.18 -22.15
N GLY A 198 -26.78 -23.19 -22.67
CA GLY A 198 -25.84 -22.07 -22.60
C GLY A 198 -26.06 -20.97 -23.64
N GLU A 199 -26.87 -21.20 -24.68
CA GLU A 199 -27.16 -20.22 -25.73
C GLU A 199 -28.38 -19.36 -25.37
N ILE A 200 -28.49 -18.18 -25.98
CA ILE A 200 -29.70 -17.35 -25.88
C ILE A 200 -30.91 -18.17 -26.35
N CYS A 201 -31.95 -18.24 -25.53
CA CYS A 201 -33.16 -18.98 -25.82
C CYS A 201 -33.92 -18.33 -26.98
N ASN A 202 -34.46 -19.15 -27.88
CA ASN A 202 -35.19 -18.73 -29.07
C ASN A 202 -36.70 -18.59 -28.86
N ARG A 203 -37.15 -18.42 -27.61
CA ARG A 203 -38.57 -18.25 -27.25
C ARG A 203 -38.78 -17.00 -26.37
N PRO A 204 -39.89 -16.26 -26.53
CA PRO A 204 -40.29 -15.19 -25.63
C PRO A 204 -40.74 -15.68 -24.24
N ARG A 205 -40.95 -14.71 -23.35
CA ARG A 205 -41.59 -14.90 -22.04
C ARG A 205 -43.01 -15.45 -22.24
N CYS A 206 -43.47 -16.27 -21.30
CA CYS A 206 -44.85 -16.72 -21.24
C CYS A 206 -45.56 -15.91 -20.17
N ASP A 207 -46.73 -15.37 -20.48
CA ASP A 207 -47.53 -14.53 -19.56
C ASP A 207 -48.85 -15.18 -19.17
N GLU A 208 -49.03 -16.45 -19.55
CA GLU A 208 -50.18 -17.25 -19.16
C GLU A 208 -50.06 -17.71 -17.70
N PRO A 209 -51.18 -17.78 -16.95
CA PRO A 209 -51.19 -18.26 -15.57
C PRO A 209 -50.76 -19.73 -15.48
N CYS A 210 -50.15 -20.12 -14.37
CA CYS A 210 -49.73 -21.50 -14.17
C CYS A 210 -50.95 -22.43 -14.00
N PRO A 211 -51.06 -23.53 -14.77
CA PRO A 211 -52.18 -24.47 -14.65
C PRO A 211 -52.07 -25.42 -13.44
N GLU A 212 -50.95 -25.40 -12.72
CA GLU A 212 -50.69 -26.30 -11.59
C GLU A 212 -51.46 -25.88 -10.33
N GLN A 213 -51.79 -26.86 -9.49
CA GLN A 213 -52.35 -26.63 -8.15
C GLN A 213 -51.27 -26.80 -7.09
N LEU A 214 -51.28 -25.90 -6.10
CA LEU A 214 -50.39 -26.00 -4.95
C LEU A 214 -50.81 -27.16 -4.03
N PRO A 215 -49.93 -27.67 -3.14
CA PRO A 215 -50.26 -28.77 -2.23
C PRO A 215 -51.47 -28.51 -1.32
N CYS A 216 -51.84 -27.24 -1.11
CA CYS A 216 -53.03 -26.83 -0.37
C CYS A 216 -54.35 -26.95 -1.18
N GLY A 217 -54.29 -27.35 -2.46
CA GLY A 217 -55.45 -27.53 -3.34
C GLY A 217 -55.90 -26.26 -4.07
N HIS A 218 -55.25 -25.12 -3.84
CA HIS A 218 -55.55 -23.85 -4.54
C HIS A 218 -54.72 -23.70 -5.83
N SER A 219 -55.26 -22.95 -6.79
CA SER A 219 -54.56 -22.60 -8.03
C SER A 219 -53.27 -21.85 -7.75
N CYS A 220 -52.22 -22.16 -8.50
CA CYS A 220 -50.94 -21.47 -8.39
C CYS A 220 -51.08 -20.00 -8.78
N VAL A 221 -50.44 -19.11 -7.99
CA VAL A 221 -50.36 -17.66 -8.24
C VAL A 221 -49.25 -17.28 -9.23
N GLY A 222 -48.52 -18.29 -9.71
CA GLY A 222 -47.36 -18.14 -10.56
C GLY A 222 -47.67 -18.10 -12.04
N VAL A 223 -46.63 -17.88 -12.82
CA VAL A 223 -46.70 -17.85 -14.29
C VAL A 223 -46.29 -19.21 -14.88
N CYS A 224 -46.91 -19.57 -15.99
CA CYS A 224 -46.64 -20.79 -16.71
C CYS A 224 -45.16 -20.92 -17.14
N GLY A 225 -44.51 -22.02 -16.78
CA GLY A 225 -43.12 -22.34 -17.18
C GLY A 225 -42.04 -21.89 -16.19
N GLU A 226 -42.41 -21.21 -15.11
CA GLU A 226 -41.53 -20.88 -13.98
C GLU A 226 -41.68 -21.87 -12.81
N VAL A 227 -40.77 -21.79 -11.84
CA VAL A 227 -40.91 -22.53 -10.59
C VAL A 227 -42.12 -21.96 -9.83
N CYS A 228 -43.07 -22.84 -9.49
CA CYS A 228 -44.28 -22.44 -8.77
C CYS A 228 -43.90 -21.87 -7.39
N PRO A 229 -44.38 -20.67 -7.03
CA PRO A 229 -44.15 -20.10 -5.71
C PRO A 229 -44.67 -21.02 -4.61
N LYS A 230 -43.93 -21.16 -3.50
CA LYS A 230 -44.37 -22.00 -2.36
C LYS A 230 -45.54 -21.39 -1.61
N LYS A 231 -45.68 -20.07 -1.69
CA LYS A 231 -46.72 -19.29 -1.01
C LYS A 231 -47.99 -19.27 -1.85
N CYS A 232 -49.12 -19.51 -1.17
CA CYS A 232 -50.45 -19.53 -1.77
C CYS A 232 -51.23 -18.25 -1.43
N ARG A 233 -51.86 -17.59 -2.41
CA ARG A 233 -52.70 -16.39 -2.22
C ARG A 233 -53.82 -16.60 -1.21
N VAL A 234 -54.50 -17.75 -1.23
CA VAL A 234 -55.61 -18.04 -0.31
C VAL A 234 -55.12 -18.36 1.11
N CYS A 235 -54.07 -19.17 1.26
CA CYS A 235 -53.58 -19.57 2.58
C CYS A 235 -52.69 -18.51 3.26
N HIS A 236 -52.13 -17.55 2.49
CA HIS A 236 -51.18 -16.55 2.97
C HIS A 236 -51.55 -15.14 2.49
N GLU A 237 -52.85 -14.82 2.48
CA GLU A 237 -53.42 -13.56 1.95
C GLU A 237 -52.72 -12.31 2.50
N VAL A 238 -52.28 -12.34 3.75
CA VAL A 238 -51.60 -11.21 4.44
C VAL A 238 -50.21 -10.90 3.86
N GLU A 239 -49.57 -11.84 3.18
CA GLU A 239 -48.21 -11.68 2.64
C GLU A 239 -48.19 -11.19 1.17
N PHE A 240 -49.35 -11.10 0.53
CA PHE A 240 -49.49 -10.63 -0.85
C PHE A 240 -50.15 -9.27 -0.86
N ASN A 241 -49.39 -8.24 -1.24
CA ASN A 241 -49.93 -6.92 -1.51
C ASN A 241 -50.16 -6.84 -3.03
N GLU A 242 -51.39 -7.12 -3.47
CA GLU A 242 -51.75 -7.11 -4.89
C GLU A 242 -52.07 -5.69 -5.35
N SER A 243 -51.37 -5.24 -6.40
CA SER A 243 -51.69 -3.99 -7.10
C SER A 243 -53.03 -4.09 -7.82
N ASP A 244 -53.30 -5.25 -8.43
CA ASP A 244 -54.51 -5.56 -9.19
C ASP A 244 -55.09 -6.95 -8.85
N PRO A 245 -56.44 -7.13 -8.87
CA PRO A 245 -57.06 -8.43 -8.63
C PRO A 245 -56.66 -9.45 -9.69
N GLY A 246 -55.84 -10.44 -9.32
CA GLY A 246 -55.34 -11.45 -10.27
C GLY A 246 -53.88 -11.28 -10.67
N ALA A 247 -53.15 -10.35 -10.03
CA ALA A 247 -51.72 -10.19 -10.22
C ALA A 247 -50.96 -11.53 -10.09
N MET A 248 -50.03 -11.76 -11.01
CA MET A 248 -49.18 -12.95 -11.05
C MET A 248 -47.85 -12.66 -10.38
N PHE A 249 -47.30 -13.69 -9.75
CA PHE A 249 -46.07 -13.59 -8.96
C PHE A 249 -44.98 -14.55 -9.45
N VAL A 250 -43.73 -14.14 -9.30
CA VAL A 250 -42.56 -14.98 -9.58
C VAL A 250 -41.66 -15.04 -8.35
N GLU A 251 -41.24 -16.24 -7.98
CA GLU A 251 -40.29 -16.48 -6.89
C GLU A 251 -38.87 -16.58 -7.46
N LEU A 252 -37.97 -15.72 -7.00
CA LEU A 252 -36.55 -15.81 -7.36
C LEU A 252 -35.90 -17.00 -6.65
N VAL A 253 -35.45 -18.00 -7.40
CA VAL A 253 -34.85 -19.23 -6.84
C VAL A 253 -33.61 -18.94 -5.96
N ASP A 254 -32.84 -17.91 -6.31
CA ASP A 254 -31.59 -17.56 -5.61
C ASP A 254 -31.81 -17.00 -4.19
N CYS A 255 -32.96 -16.39 -3.91
CA CYS A 255 -33.21 -15.74 -2.61
C CYS A 255 -34.59 -16.01 -2.00
N GLY A 256 -35.50 -16.67 -2.71
CA GLY A 256 -36.86 -17.01 -2.26
C GLY A 256 -37.83 -15.83 -2.15
N HIS A 257 -37.41 -14.62 -2.55
CA HIS A 257 -38.31 -13.46 -2.57
C HIS A 257 -39.27 -13.54 -3.75
N VAL A 258 -40.52 -13.16 -3.49
CA VAL A 258 -41.63 -13.21 -4.43
C VAL A 258 -41.94 -11.78 -4.88
N PHE A 259 -42.06 -11.57 -6.19
CA PHE A 259 -42.36 -10.27 -6.78
C PHE A 259 -43.52 -10.39 -7.76
N GLU A 260 -44.27 -9.30 -7.91
CA GLU A 260 -45.21 -9.15 -9.02
C GLU A 260 -44.45 -9.14 -10.35
N VAL A 261 -45.01 -9.84 -11.34
CA VAL A 261 -44.37 -10.09 -12.63
C VAL A 261 -44.06 -8.79 -13.36
N GLU A 262 -45.02 -7.87 -13.47
CA GLU A 262 -44.84 -6.60 -14.19
C GLU A 262 -43.74 -5.72 -13.56
N THR A 263 -43.71 -5.69 -12.23
CA THR A 263 -42.71 -4.92 -11.48
C THR A 263 -41.30 -5.48 -11.71
N LEU A 264 -41.14 -6.81 -11.66
CA LEU A 264 -39.84 -7.43 -11.84
C LEU A 264 -39.40 -7.46 -13.31
N ASP A 265 -40.33 -7.56 -14.26
CA ASP A 265 -40.03 -7.42 -15.68
C ASP A 265 -39.43 -6.07 -15.99
N ARG A 266 -40.09 -4.99 -15.53
CA ARG A 266 -39.57 -3.63 -15.69
C ARG A 266 -38.18 -3.49 -15.07
N TRP A 267 -37.97 -4.00 -13.86
CA TRP A 267 -36.65 -3.98 -13.19
C TRP A 267 -35.56 -4.73 -13.98
N MET A 268 -35.90 -5.85 -14.61
CA MET A 268 -34.96 -6.66 -15.38
C MET A 268 -34.68 -6.08 -16.77
N ASP A 269 -35.69 -5.46 -17.39
CA ASP A 269 -35.62 -4.86 -18.72
C ASP A 269 -35.10 -3.41 -18.72
N GLU A 270 -35.14 -2.72 -17.58
CA GLU A 270 -34.44 -1.45 -17.38
C GLU A 270 -32.94 -1.67 -17.69
N ALA A 271 -32.49 -1.07 -18.81
CA ALA A 271 -31.07 -0.91 -19.06
C ALA A 271 -30.50 -0.07 -17.92
N ASP A 272 -29.32 -0.42 -17.40
CA ASP A 272 -28.65 0.35 -16.35
C ASP A 272 -28.28 1.74 -16.92
N LEU A 273 -29.24 2.67 -16.95
CA LEU A 273 -29.13 4.03 -17.42
C LEU A 273 -28.50 4.90 -16.33
N GLU A 274 -27.28 4.59 -15.92
CA GLU A 274 -26.47 5.50 -15.12
C GLU A 274 -25.01 5.54 -15.63
N GLY A 275 -24.78 6.48 -16.56
CA GLY A 275 -23.55 7.26 -16.70
C GLY A 275 -22.28 6.55 -17.17
N GLU A 276 -21.89 6.81 -18.44
CA GLU A 276 -20.53 6.83 -19.05
C GLU A 276 -19.42 5.84 -18.62
N ASN A 277 -19.68 4.82 -17.81
CA ASN A 277 -18.79 3.71 -17.50
C ASN A 277 -19.65 2.47 -17.22
N GLU A 278 -19.96 1.70 -18.26
CA GLU A 278 -20.72 0.43 -18.18
C GLU A 278 -19.97 -0.61 -17.31
N GLU A 279 -20.14 -0.54 -16.00
CA GLU A 279 -19.58 -1.53 -15.08
C GLU A 279 -20.45 -2.78 -15.10
N ILE A 280 -19.96 -3.86 -15.73
CA ILE A 280 -20.67 -5.15 -15.84
C ILE A 280 -20.99 -5.68 -14.43
N LYS A 281 -22.28 -5.72 -14.08
CA LYS A 281 -22.78 -6.20 -12.79
C LYS A 281 -23.93 -7.19 -12.97
N TYR A 282 -24.12 -8.09 -12.01
CA TYR A 282 -25.33 -8.90 -11.93
C TYR A 282 -26.53 -8.02 -11.58
N LYS A 283 -27.67 -8.28 -12.21
CA LYS A 283 -28.97 -7.78 -11.71
C LYS A 283 -29.23 -8.34 -10.32
N ARG A 284 -29.70 -7.48 -9.42
CA ARG A 284 -29.88 -7.79 -8.00
C ARG A 284 -31.36 -7.84 -7.64
N CYS A 285 -31.69 -8.67 -6.66
CA CYS A 285 -33.01 -8.71 -6.05
C CYS A 285 -33.32 -7.34 -5.39
N PRO A 286 -34.47 -6.71 -5.70
CA PRO A 286 -34.84 -5.41 -5.13
C PRO A 286 -34.93 -5.39 -3.59
N THR A 287 -35.26 -6.52 -2.97
CA THR A 287 -35.45 -6.59 -1.50
C THR A 287 -34.16 -6.88 -0.75
N CYS A 288 -33.35 -7.85 -1.20
CA CYS A 288 -32.18 -8.32 -0.45
C CYS A 288 -30.84 -8.08 -1.16
N SER A 289 -30.85 -7.48 -2.35
CA SER A 289 -29.65 -7.23 -3.17
C SER A 289 -28.84 -8.48 -3.58
N ALA A 290 -29.40 -9.68 -3.39
CA ALA A 290 -28.79 -10.93 -3.84
C ALA A 290 -28.72 -10.98 -5.38
N PRO A 291 -27.62 -11.49 -5.97
CA PRO A 291 -27.48 -11.58 -7.42
C PRO A 291 -28.48 -12.59 -8.00
N ILE A 292 -29.15 -12.21 -9.08
CA ILE A 292 -30.07 -13.06 -9.83
C ILE A 292 -29.25 -13.85 -10.85
N LEU A 293 -28.96 -15.10 -10.53
CA LEU A 293 -28.11 -16.01 -11.32
C LEU A 293 -28.94 -17.00 -12.12
N TYR A 294 -30.19 -17.23 -11.72
CA TYR A 294 -31.09 -18.15 -12.39
C TYR A 294 -32.51 -17.59 -12.47
N GLY A 295 -33.11 -17.79 -13.63
CA GLY A 295 -34.52 -17.52 -13.89
C GLY A 295 -34.81 -17.94 -15.32
N ARG A 296 -35.95 -18.59 -15.54
CA ARG A 296 -36.30 -19.08 -16.89
C ARG A 296 -36.79 -17.90 -17.74
N ARG A 297 -37.75 -17.14 -17.24
CA ARG A 297 -38.27 -15.87 -17.80
C ARG A 297 -37.19 -14.87 -18.15
N TYR A 298 -36.22 -14.67 -17.25
CA TYR A 298 -35.12 -13.73 -17.41
C TYR A 298 -33.84 -14.38 -17.95
N GLY A 299 -33.91 -15.63 -18.41
CA GLY A 299 -32.75 -16.42 -18.80
C GLY A 299 -31.91 -15.76 -19.91
N ASN A 300 -32.55 -15.05 -20.84
CA ASN A 300 -31.82 -14.33 -21.90
C ASN A 300 -31.01 -13.15 -21.36
N ILE A 301 -31.53 -12.41 -20.37
CA ILE A 301 -30.82 -11.29 -19.74
C ILE A 301 -29.64 -11.83 -18.94
N ILE A 302 -29.88 -12.85 -18.11
CA ILE A 302 -28.84 -13.51 -17.30
C ILE A 302 -27.73 -14.06 -18.20
N LYS A 303 -28.08 -14.72 -19.31
CA LYS A 303 -27.10 -15.27 -20.26
C LYS A 303 -26.27 -14.20 -20.96
N LYS A 304 -26.84 -13.03 -21.29
CA LYS A 304 -26.09 -11.88 -21.83
C LYS A 304 -25.06 -11.38 -20.82
N ILE A 305 -25.50 -11.10 -19.59
CA ILE A 305 -24.63 -10.68 -18.49
C ILE A 305 -23.50 -11.70 -18.29
N LEU A 306 -23.82 -13.00 -18.22
CA LEU A 306 -22.84 -14.06 -18.11
C LEU A 306 -21.86 -14.06 -19.29
N ALA A 307 -22.31 -13.84 -20.52
CA ALA A 307 -21.42 -13.76 -21.69
C ALA A 307 -20.41 -12.61 -21.58
N ASP A 308 -20.84 -11.45 -21.05
CA ASP A 308 -19.97 -10.29 -20.82
C ASP A 308 -18.95 -10.58 -19.71
N PHE A 309 -19.39 -11.18 -18.60
CA PHE A 309 -18.49 -11.68 -17.54
C PHE A 309 -17.44 -12.63 -18.11
N GLU A 310 -17.85 -13.58 -18.95
CA GLU A 310 -16.97 -14.56 -19.57
C GLU A 310 -15.99 -13.94 -20.57
N ALA A 311 -16.40 -12.87 -21.28
CA ALA A 311 -15.50 -12.11 -22.16
C ALA A 311 -14.40 -11.40 -21.35
N VAL A 312 -14.75 -10.78 -20.22
CA VAL A 312 -13.77 -10.17 -19.31
C VAL A 312 -12.82 -11.21 -18.73
N LYS A 313 -13.33 -12.35 -18.23
CA LYS A 313 -12.48 -13.43 -17.70
C LYS A 313 -11.49 -13.97 -18.73
N ARG A 314 -11.93 -14.16 -19.99
CA ARG A 314 -11.03 -14.60 -21.07
C ARG A 314 -9.91 -13.59 -21.33
N ARG A 315 -10.21 -12.29 -21.34
CA ARG A 315 -9.20 -11.22 -21.50
C ARG A 315 -8.18 -11.25 -20.37
N ILE A 316 -8.61 -11.44 -19.13
CA ILE A 316 -7.71 -11.49 -17.97
C ILE A 316 -6.81 -12.73 -18.00
N VAL A 317 -7.36 -13.91 -18.29
CA VAL A 317 -6.58 -15.17 -18.32
C VAL A 317 -5.57 -15.21 -19.46
N LEU A 318 -5.88 -14.63 -20.63
CA LEU A 318 -4.93 -14.56 -21.75
C LEU A 318 -3.71 -13.66 -21.44
N CYS A 319 -3.82 -12.73 -20.49
CA CYS A 319 -2.71 -11.91 -20.02
C CYS A 319 -1.76 -12.64 -19.04
N ASP A 320 -2.12 -13.84 -18.58
CA ASP A 320 -1.44 -14.57 -17.50
C ASP A 320 -0.35 -15.55 -18.01
N VAL A 321 -0.24 -15.75 -19.32
CA VAL A 321 0.89 -16.48 -19.93
C VAL A 321 2.02 -15.48 -20.19
N ALA A 322 3.15 -15.65 -19.50
CA ALA A 322 4.32 -14.83 -19.70
C ALA A 322 4.91 -15.04 -21.10
N ASP A 323 5.08 -13.96 -21.86
CA ASP A 323 5.87 -13.99 -23.09
C ASP A 323 7.30 -14.42 -22.74
N SER A 324 7.74 -15.55 -23.31
CA SER A 324 9.14 -16.00 -23.20
C SER A 324 10.11 -14.88 -23.59
N ASP A 325 9.71 -14.05 -24.56
CA ASP A 325 10.43 -12.88 -25.05
C ASP A 325 10.69 -11.82 -23.96
N LYS A 326 9.73 -11.58 -23.05
CA LYS A 326 9.92 -10.63 -21.93
C LYS A 326 10.98 -11.12 -20.95
N ILE A 327 10.99 -12.42 -20.65
CA ILE A 327 12.00 -13.04 -19.78
C ILE A 327 13.38 -12.94 -20.43
N GLN A 328 13.48 -13.22 -21.73
CA GLN A 328 14.73 -13.10 -22.47
C GLN A 328 15.25 -11.65 -22.48
N LYS A 329 14.36 -10.66 -22.65
CA LYS A 329 14.71 -9.24 -22.57
C LYS A 329 15.26 -8.85 -21.19
N ILE A 330 14.59 -9.29 -20.11
CA ILE A 330 15.07 -9.08 -18.72
C ILE A 330 16.50 -9.63 -18.57
N LEU A 331 16.76 -10.85 -19.03
CA LEU A 331 18.08 -11.48 -18.92
C LEU A 331 19.18 -10.72 -19.68
N VAL A 332 18.83 -10.05 -20.78
CA VAL A 332 19.77 -9.19 -21.52
C VAL A 332 20.04 -7.91 -20.73
N GLU A 333 19.00 -7.21 -20.28
CA GLU A 333 19.13 -5.94 -19.55
C GLU A 333 19.89 -6.11 -18.22
N VAL A 334 19.70 -7.24 -17.54
CA VAL A 334 20.39 -7.57 -16.29
C VAL A 334 21.92 -7.65 -16.46
N LYS A 335 22.40 -8.09 -17.62
CA LYS A 335 23.85 -8.20 -17.88
C LYS A 335 24.55 -6.83 -17.88
N GLU A 336 23.84 -5.79 -18.31
CA GLU A 336 24.38 -4.41 -18.36
C GLU A 336 24.64 -3.84 -16.96
N ILE A 337 23.96 -4.36 -15.94
CA ILE A 337 23.98 -3.85 -14.55
C ILE A 337 25.02 -4.58 -13.69
N LYS A 338 25.53 -5.72 -14.18
CA LYS A 338 26.40 -6.62 -13.43
C LYS A 338 27.67 -5.96 -12.87
N ALA A 339 28.18 -4.93 -13.54
CA ALA A 339 29.36 -4.19 -13.10
C ALA A 339 29.13 -3.39 -11.80
N SER A 340 27.92 -2.88 -11.58
CA SER A 340 27.60 -2.03 -10.43
C SER A 340 26.92 -2.78 -9.27
N PHE A 341 26.13 -3.83 -9.56
CA PHE A 341 25.31 -4.53 -8.57
C PHE A 341 25.35 -6.06 -8.75
N LYS A 342 26.53 -6.66 -8.52
CA LYS A 342 26.77 -8.09 -8.83
C LYS A 342 25.86 -9.05 -8.04
N VAL A 343 25.67 -8.82 -6.74
CA VAL A 343 24.89 -9.71 -5.85
C VAL A 343 23.41 -9.70 -6.23
N GLU A 344 22.87 -8.51 -6.48
CA GLU A 344 21.46 -8.32 -6.82
C GLU A 344 21.12 -8.93 -8.19
N VAL A 345 22.05 -8.79 -9.15
CA VAL A 345 21.94 -9.40 -10.48
C VAL A 345 21.92 -10.92 -10.37
N GLU A 346 22.78 -11.52 -9.55
CA GLU A 346 22.79 -12.97 -9.34
C GLU A 346 21.48 -13.46 -8.72
N GLU A 347 20.91 -12.73 -7.75
CA GLU A 347 19.61 -13.06 -7.15
C GLU A 347 18.45 -13.00 -8.17
N ILE A 348 18.41 -11.97 -9.02
CA ILE A 348 17.40 -11.85 -10.08
C ILE A 348 17.53 -13.00 -11.09
N VAL A 349 18.74 -13.28 -11.59
CA VAL A 349 18.98 -14.36 -12.57
C VAL A 349 18.69 -15.74 -11.99
N GLN A 350 19.00 -15.98 -10.72
CA GLN A 350 18.70 -17.27 -10.11
C GLN A 350 17.20 -17.47 -9.94
N SER A 351 16.46 -16.38 -9.64
CA SER A 351 15.01 -16.42 -9.53
C SER A 351 14.27 -16.61 -10.86
N THR A 352 14.90 -16.38 -12.02
CA THR A 352 14.27 -16.58 -13.34
C THR A 352 14.43 -18.01 -13.88
N ARG A 353 15.12 -18.89 -13.15
CA ARG A 353 15.28 -20.30 -13.54
C ARG A 353 14.05 -21.11 -13.12
N GLY A 354 13.08 -21.24 -14.02
CA GLY A 354 11.87 -22.05 -13.81
C GLY A 354 10.64 -21.48 -14.51
N PRO A 355 9.45 -22.08 -14.34
CA PRO A 355 8.19 -21.46 -14.76
C PRO A 355 7.93 -20.20 -13.91
N VAL A 356 7.68 -19.07 -14.58
CA VAL A 356 7.53 -17.74 -13.98
C VAL A 356 6.13 -17.20 -14.33
N THR A 357 5.42 -16.62 -13.35
CA THR A 357 4.12 -15.98 -13.60
C THR A 357 4.26 -14.58 -14.23
N SER A 358 3.22 -14.05 -14.85
CA SER A 358 3.23 -12.73 -15.50
C SER A 358 3.59 -11.59 -14.51
N GLU A 359 3.04 -11.63 -13.30
CA GLU A 359 3.33 -10.66 -12.24
C GLU A 359 4.78 -10.72 -11.75
N GLU A 360 5.31 -11.93 -11.70
CA GLU A 360 6.68 -12.20 -11.35
C GLU A 360 7.66 -11.65 -12.39
N VAL A 361 7.28 -11.71 -13.68
CA VAL A 361 8.01 -11.04 -14.77
C VAL A 361 7.94 -9.52 -14.63
N ILE A 362 6.75 -8.96 -14.35
CA ILE A 362 6.57 -7.50 -14.15
C ILE A 362 7.40 -7.00 -12.97
N LYS A 363 7.37 -7.69 -11.82
CA LYS A 363 8.20 -7.39 -10.66
C LYS A 363 9.68 -7.33 -11.06
N ARG A 364 10.17 -8.35 -11.77
CA ARG A 364 11.58 -8.42 -12.19
C ARG A 364 11.93 -7.31 -13.18
N GLN A 365 11.06 -7.02 -14.14
CA GLN A 365 11.26 -5.90 -15.07
C GLN A 365 11.38 -4.57 -14.30
N ASN A 366 10.52 -4.33 -13.31
CA ASN A 366 10.57 -3.12 -12.48
C ASN A 366 11.87 -3.07 -11.66
N GLN A 367 12.30 -4.19 -11.06
CA GLN A 367 13.58 -4.27 -10.35
C GLN A 367 14.75 -3.92 -11.27
N VAL A 368 14.82 -4.53 -12.45
CA VAL A 368 15.89 -4.31 -13.42
C VAL A 368 15.90 -2.88 -13.92
N THR A 369 14.73 -2.32 -14.23
CA THR A 369 14.59 -0.93 -14.69
C THR A 369 15.13 0.06 -13.64
N ILE A 370 14.74 -0.11 -12.37
CA ILE A 370 15.21 0.75 -11.29
C ILE A 370 16.71 0.57 -11.05
N LEU A 371 17.20 -0.67 -10.97
CA LEU A 371 18.63 -0.96 -10.78
C LEU A 371 19.49 -0.44 -11.93
N LYS A 372 19.00 -0.52 -13.18
CA LYS A 372 19.68 0.00 -14.36
C LYS A 372 19.88 1.50 -14.28
N PHE A 373 18.85 2.22 -13.86
CA PHE A 373 18.95 3.66 -13.65
C PHE A 373 19.93 4.00 -12.51
N LEU A 374 19.83 3.31 -11.37
CA LEU A 374 20.76 3.53 -10.26
C LEU A 374 22.21 3.28 -10.70
N ALA A 375 22.46 2.23 -11.48
CA ALA A 375 23.78 1.92 -12.03
C ALA A 375 24.28 3.04 -12.97
N LYS A 376 23.40 3.56 -13.85
CA LYS A 376 23.74 4.71 -14.70
C LYS A 376 24.16 5.93 -13.88
N VAL A 377 23.45 6.24 -12.79
CA VAL A 377 23.78 7.37 -11.90
C VAL A 377 25.13 7.12 -11.20
N VAL A 378 25.37 5.91 -10.67
CA VAL A 378 26.65 5.53 -10.04
C VAL A 378 27.82 5.67 -11.02
N MET A 379 27.67 5.16 -12.25
CA MET A 379 28.71 5.19 -13.27
C MET A 379 28.96 6.61 -13.79
N LYS A 380 27.90 7.39 -14.06
CA LYS A 380 28.01 8.75 -14.60
C LYS A 380 28.74 9.69 -13.65
N TYR A 381 28.42 9.64 -12.35
CA TYR A 381 28.99 10.55 -11.34
C TYR A 381 30.09 9.91 -10.48
N LYS A 382 30.59 8.72 -10.85
CA LYS A 382 31.65 7.98 -10.13
C LYS A 382 31.41 7.94 -8.62
N ILE A 383 30.19 7.56 -8.23
CA ILE A 383 29.74 7.62 -6.85
C ILE A 383 30.40 6.49 -6.06
N THR A 384 31.15 6.86 -5.02
CA THR A 384 31.82 5.96 -4.09
C THR A 384 31.50 6.40 -2.65
N PRO A 385 31.70 5.53 -1.64
CA PRO A 385 31.52 5.91 -0.24
C PRO A 385 32.31 7.16 0.19
N GLY A 386 33.44 7.44 -0.49
CA GLY A 386 34.32 8.58 -0.21
C GLY A 386 34.08 9.82 -1.06
N SER A 387 33.44 9.73 -2.23
CA SER A 387 33.22 10.88 -3.12
C SER A 387 31.93 11.65 -2.79
N ASN A 388 30.82 10.94 -2.59
CA ASN A 388 29.56 11.57 -2.22
C ASN A 388 28.79 10.64 -1.26
N LYS A 389 29.00 10.87 0.05
CA LYS A 389 28.43 10.05 1.11
C LYS A 389 26.90 10.08 1.08
N GLU A 390 26.29 11.23 0.87
CA GLU A 390 24.83 11.40 0.89
C GLU A 390 24.17 10.60 -0.25
N LEU A 391 24.61 10.83 -1.48
CA LEU A 391 24.06 10.18 -2.66
C LEU A 391 24.34 8.66 -2.64
N TYR A 392 25.49 8.23 -2.12
CA TYR A 392 25.79 6.80 -1.91
C TYR A 392 24.78 6.14 -0.96
N HIS A 393 24.51 6.75 0.21
CA HIS A 393 23.52 6.22 1.16
C HIS A 393 22.11 6.21 0.56
N LYS A 394 21.74 7.24 -0.21
CA LYS A 394 20.44 7.32 -0.88
C LYS A 394 20.26 6.21 -1.91
N ILE A 395 21.25 5.99 -2.79
CA ILE A 395 21.24 4.92 -3.80
C ILE A 395 21.17 3.54 -3.13
N HIS A 396 21.97 3.31 -2.08
CA HIS A 396 21.95 2.03 -1.36
C HIS A 396 20.62 1.80 -0.62
N SER A 397 20.00 2.86 -0.08
CA SER A 397 18.68 2.81 0.52
C SER A 397 17.62 2.39 -0.50
N LEU A 398 17.59 3.05 -1.67
CA LEU A 398 16.68 2.71 -2.78
C LEU A 398 16.90 1.27 -3.26
N LYS A 399 18.16 0.87 -3.48
CA LYS A 399 18.54 -0.50 -3.86
C LYS A 399 17.98 -1.53 -2.87
N SER A 400 18.18 -1.30 -1.58
CA SER A 400 17.72 -2.22 -0.53
C SER A 400 16.19 -2.36 -0.51
N ARG A 401 15.45 -1.27 -0.79
CA ARG A 401 13.99 -1.30 -0.89
C ARG A 401 13.53 -2.06 -2.13
N VAL A 402 14.16 -1.88 -3.28
CA VAL A 402 13.84 -2.57 -4.55
C VAL A 402 14.02 -4.08 -4.42
N MET A 403 15.06 -4.51 -3.71
CA MET A 403 15.47 -5.91 -3.58
C MET A 403 14.90 -6.63 -2.35
N LYS A 404 13.86 -6.09 -1.70
CA LYS A 404 13.23 -6.74 -0.53
C LYS A 404 12.73 -8.15 -0.89
N ARG A 405 13.32 -9.20 -0.29
CA ARG A 405 13.10 -10.62 -0.64
C ARG A 405 11.64 -11.08 -0.71
N ARG A 406 10.80 -10.65 0.23
CA ARG A 406 9.37 -11.03 0.30
C ARG A 406 8.44 -10.17 -0.58
N ARG A 407 8.98 -9.26 -1.41
CA ARG A 407 8.15 -8.42 -2.28
C ARG A 407 7.51 -9.25 -3.38
N VAL A 408 6.20 -9.13 -3.54
CA VAL A 408 5.43 -9.85 -4.57
C VAL A 408 5.27 -9.02 -5.84
N CYS A 409 4.99 -7.72 -5.72
CA CYS A 409 4.90 -6.78 -6.83
C CYS A 409 5.22 -5.35 -6.35
N PHE A 410 5.07 -4.36 -7.23
CA PHE A 410 5.15 -2.93 -6.90
C PHE A 410 3.77 -2.33 -7.15
N SER A 411 3.25 -1.54 -6.20
CA SER A 411 2.05 -0.75 -6.44
C SER A 411 2.36 0.42 -7.40
N GLU A 412 1.31 0.98 -8.02
CA GLU A 412 1.47 2.15 -8.88
C GLU A 412 2.01 3.37 -8.10
N GLN A 413 1.50 3.58 -6.88
CA GLN A 413 2.03 4.60 -5.96
C GLN A 413 3.53 4.39 -5.70
N GLU A 414 3.96 3.17 -5.38
CA GLU A 414 5.38 2.87 -5.14
C GLU A 414 6.23 3.20 -6.37
N LEU A 415 5.77 2.84 -7.58
CA LEU A 415 6.51 3.13 -8.82
C LEU A 415 6.63 4.63 -9.09
N LYS A 416 5.58 5.41 -8.81
CA LYS A 416 5.63 6.88 -8.88
C LYS A 416 6.64 7.43 -7.89
N GLU A 417 6.57 7.02 -6.62
CA GLU A 417 7.50 7.45 -5.57
C GLU A 417 8.96 7.07 -5.90
N PHE A 418 9.21 5.86 -6.42
CA PHE A 418 10.54 5.47 -6.89
C PHE A 418 11.04 6.34 -8.04
N SER A 419 10.19 6.63 -9.03
CA SER A 419 10.53 7.51 -10.16
C SER A 419 10.91 8.92 -9.70
N GLU A 420 10.17 9.46 -8.73
CA GLU A 420 10.45 10.74 -8.10
C GLU A 420 11.81 10.74 -7.39
N GLU A 421 12.09 9.73 -6.57
CA GLU A 421 13.36 9.62 -5.85
C GLU A 421 14.56 9.35 -6.76
N MET A 422 14.35 8.62 -7.85
CA MET A 422 15.35 8.43 -8.90
C MET A 422 15.67 9.75 -9.60
N SER A 423 14.65 10.56 -9.89
CA SER A 423 14.82 11.91 -10.45
C SER A 423 15.61 12.81 -9.49
N ARG A 424 15.29 12.79 -8.20
CA ARG A 424 16.05 13.53 -7.16
C ARG A 424 17.50 13.10 -7.09
N ALA A 425 17.77 11.79 -7.11
CA ALA A 425 19.13 11.25 -7.10
C ALA A 425 19.94 11.72 -8.33
N LYS A 426 19.31 11.80 -9.51
CA LYS A 426 19.94 12.36 -10.71
C LYS A 426 20.29 13.83 -10.55
N LEU A 427 19.37 14.64 -10.02
CA LEU A 427 19.59 16.08 -9.80
C LEU A 427 20.67 16.33 -8.75
N LEU A 428 20.68 15.58 -7.64
CA LEU A 428 21.72 15.66 -6.61
C LEU A 428 23.10 15.28 -7.17
N GLY A 429 23.16 14.28 -8.06
CA GLY A 429 24.39 13.92 -8.77
C GLY A 429 24.90 15.04 -9.69
N LEU A 430 24.01 15.73 -10.42
CA LEU A 430 24.38 16.90 -11.23
C LEU A 430 24.92 18.04 -10.37
N MET A 431 24.23 18.35 -9.26
CA MET A 431 24.66 19.41 -8.35
C MET A 431 26.05 19.16 -7.79
N THR A 432 26.29 17.95 -7.28
CA THR A 432 27.60 17.62 -6.71
C THR A 432 28.71 17.56 -7.75
N ALA A 433 28.41 17.16 -8.99
CA ALA A 433 29.39 17.25 -10.09
C ALA A 433 29.78 18.71 -10.37
N LEU A 434 28.80 19.62 -10.48
CA LEU A 434 29.05 21.04 -10.71
C LEU A 434 29.83 21.69 -9.57
N GLU A 435 29.50 21.39 -8.32
CA GLU A 435 30.23 21.89 -7.14
C GLU A 435 31.68 21.41 -7.11
N SER A 436 31.95 20.19 -7.60
CA SER A 436 33.32 19.66 -7.68
C SER A 436 34.14 20.24 -8.84
N GLU A 437 33.49 20.68 -9.91
CA GLU A 437 34.14 21.24 -11.11
C GLU A 437 34.29 22.78 -11.05
N ALA A 438 33.46 23.47 -10.28
CA ALA A 438 33.47 24.93 -10.20
C ALA A 438 34.49 25.46 -9.17
N THR A 439 35.48 26.23 -9.64
CA THR A 439 36.44 26.95 -8.77
C THR A 439 35.80 28.13 -8.02
N SER A 440 34.79 28.76 -8.63
CA SER A 440 33.91 29.75 -7.98
C SER A 440 32.62 29.91 -8.77
N LEU A 441 31.46 29.69 -8.15
CA LEU A 441 30.16 29.99 -8.76
C LEU A 441 29.85 31.48 -8.62
N GLY A 442 29.23 32.08 -9.64
CA GLY A 442 28.71 33.45 -9.55
C GLY A 442 27.65 33.57 -8.43
N PRO A 443 27.38 34.79 -7.92
CA PRO A 443 26.41 34.98 -6.83
C PRO A 443 25.00 34.48 -7.18
N GLU A 444 24.61 34.60 -8.45
CA GLU A 444 23.34 34.12 -8.98
C GLU A 444 23.30 32.59 -9.07
N ASP A 445 24.36 31.97 -9.60
CA ASP A 445 24.46 30.52 -9.70
C ASP A 445 24.52 29.85 -8.32
N SER A 446 25.24 30.45 -7.37
CA SER A 446 25.28 30.00 -5.98
C SER A 446 23.92 30.10 -5.30
N ARG A 447 23.17 31.19 -5.55
CA ARG A 447 21.79 31.34 -5.06
C ARG A 447 20.88 30.26 -5.64
N ASN A 448 20.94 30.04 -6.95
CA ASN A 448 20.15 29.02 -7.64
C ASN A 448 20.47 27.61 -7.13
N MET A 449 21.75 27.28 -6.94
CA MET A 449 22.20 26.00 -6.38
C MET A 449 21.67 25.79 -4.96
N ASN A 450 21.68 26.81 -4.10
CA ASN A 450 21.11 26.73 -2.76
C ASN A 450 19.58 26.55 -2.79
N THR A 451 18.88 27.23 -3.70
CA THR A 451 17.43 27.04 -3.90
C THR A 451 17.11 25.61 -4.36
N MET A 452 17.89 25.06 -5.30
CA MET A 452 17.74 23.67 -5.72
C MET A 452 18.04 22.69 -4.60
N ARG A 453 19.10 22.92 -3.82
CA ARG A 453 19.48 22.06 -2.69
C ARG A 453 18.34 22.01 -1.68
N SER A 454 17.84 23.18 -1.27
CA SER A 454 16.70 23.28 -0.36
C SER A 454 15.46 22.58 -0.92
N ALA A 455 15.18 22.71 -2.22
CA ALA A 455 14.08 22.01 -2.86
C ALA A 455 14.27 20.48 -2.85
N LEU A 456 15.48 19.97 -3.13
CA LEU A 456 15.79 18.53 -3.13
C LEU A 456 15.77 17.92 -1.72
N GLU A 457 16.27 18.66 -0.74
CA GLU A 457 16.26 18.30 0.68
C GLU A 457 14.87 18.41 1.29
N SER A 458 13.98 19.25 0.73
CA SER A 458 12.60 19.31 1.19
C SER A 458 11.91 17.95 1.07
N GLY A 459 11.05 17.61 2.04
CA GLY A 459 10.20 16.41 1.96
C GLY A 459 9.11 16.49 0.88
N LYS A 460 9.04 17.60 0.12
CA LYS A 460 7.96 17.88 -0.83
C LYS A 460 8.26 17.30 -2.21
N THR A 461 7.21 16.90 -2.94
CA THR A 461 7.30 16.53 -4.35
C THR A 461 7.76 17.72 -5.18
N ILE A 462 8.65 17.47 -6.14
CA ILE A 462 9.10 18.50 -7.08
C ILE A 462 8.27 18.31 -8.34
N ASP A 463 7.42 19.28 -8.64
CA ASP A 463 6.60 19.23 -9.84
C ASP A 463 7.47 19.16 -11.12
N GLN A 464 6.89 18.65 -12.20
CA GLN A 464 7.61 18.40 -13.43
C GLN A 464 8.15 19.68 -14.08
N GLN A 465 7.46 20.81 -13.89
CA GLN A 465 7.88 22.11 -14.40
C GLN A 465 9.16 22.59 -13.69
N LYS A 466 9.22 22.51 -12.36
CA LYS A 466 10.42 22.84 -11.58
C LYS A 466 11.59 21.92 -11.91
N LYS A 467 11.34 20.63 -12.17
CA LYS A 467 12.41 19.72 -12.63
C LYS A 467 13.02 20.18 -13.96
N LEU A 468 12.17 20.60 -14.91
CA LEU A 468 12.63 21.14 -16.20
C LEU A 468 13.40 22.45 -16.02
N GLU A 469 12.93 23.34 -15.14
CA GLU A 469 13.63 24.56 -14.77
C GLU A 469 15.02 24.25 -14.18
N PHE A 470 15.11 23.27 -13.27
CA PHE A 470 16.39 22.87 -12.68
C PHE A 470 17.35 22.31 -13.73
N MET A 471 16.86 21.48 -14.64
CA MET A 471 17.67 20.98 -15.76
C MET A 471 18.16 22.12 -16.66
N ALA A 472 17.29 23.06 -17.03
CA ALA A 472 17.67 24.21 -17.86
C ALA A 472 18.71 25.11 -17.18
N HIS A 473 18.64 25.27 -15.85
CA HIS A 473 19.65 25.97 -15.07
C HIS A 473 20.99 25.23 -15.06
N PHE A 474 21.00 23.90 -14.90
CA PHE A 474 22.22 23.12 -15.03
C PHE A 474 22.85 23.26 -16.41
N ASP A 475 22.06 23.18 -17.48
CA ASP A 475 22.54 23.31 -18.85
C ASP A 475 23.20 24.68 -19.09
N LYS A 476 22.58 25.77 -18.58
CA LYS A 476 23.16 27.12 -18.64
C LYS A 476 24.48 27.23 -17.88
N MET A 477 24.58 26.63 -16.69
CA MET A 477 25.81 26.61 -15.89
C MET A 477 26.92 25.80 -16.56
N TYR A 478 26.59 24.73 -17.28
CA TYR A 478 27.58 23.98 -18.07
C TYR A 478 28.07 24.77 -19.29
N GLN A 479 27.18 25.48 -19.97
CA GLN A 479 27.52 26.32 -21.13
C GLN A 479 28.43 27.51 -20.75
N SER A 480 28.25 28.08 -19.55
CA SER A 480 29.07 29.20 -19.08
C SER A 480 30.50 28.82 -18.66
N GLN A 481 30.80 27.52 -18.50
CA GLN A 481 32.14 27.02 -18.14
C GLN A 481 33.11 26.81 -19.34
N GLY A 482 32.74 27.22 -20.56
CA GLY A 482 33.66 27.38 -21.70
C GLY A 482 33.62 26.28 -22.78
N PRO A 483 34.17 26.57 -23.99
CA PRO A 483 33.87 25.85 -25.24
C PRO A 483 34.52 24.47 -25.38
N GLY A 484 35.37 24.03 -24.45
CA GLY A 484 35.99 22.70 -24.47
C GLY A 484 35.08 21.55 -23.96
N LYS A 485 33.86 21.86 -23.50
CA LYS A 485 32.91 20.90 -22.90
C LYS A 485 31.65 20.66 -23.75
N GLU A 486 31.58 21.14 -25.00
CA GLU A 486 30.44 20.90 -25.91
C GLU A 486 30.20 19.40 -26.23
N GLU A 487 31.25 18.58 -26.22
CA GLU A 487 31.11 17.12 -26.38
C GLU A 487 30.62 16.41 -25.10
N ALA A 488 30.70 17.08 -23.94
CA ALA A 488 30.08 16.59 -22.72
C ALA A 488 28.56 16.81 -22.79
N ALA A 489 28.09 17.99 -23.23
CA ALA A 489 26.67 18.36 -23.35
C ALA A 489 25.84 17.37 -24.20
N LYS A 490 26.42 16.83 -25.29
CA LYS A 490 25.75 15.83 -26.15
C LYS A 490 25.64 14.42 -25.54
N ARG A 491 26.23 14.18 -24.35
CA ARG A 491 26.18 12.92 -23.58
C ARG A 491 25.32 13.00 -22.30
N PHE A 492 24.60 14.09 -22.03
CA PHE A 492 23.88 14.30 -20.76
C PHE A 492 22.49 13.66 -20.66
#